data_AF-A0AAX3SWB5-F1
#
_entry.id   AF-A0AAX3SWB5-F1
#
_cell.length_a   1.000
_cell.length_b   1.000
_cell.length_c   1.000
_cell.angle_alpha   90.00
_cell.angle_beta   90.00
_cell.angle_gamma   90.00
#
_symmetry.space_group_name_H-M   'P 1'
#
loop_
_entity.id
_entity.type
_entity.pdbx_description
1 polymer ?
#
loop_
_entity_poly.entity_id
_entity_poly.type
_entity_poly.pdbx_seq_one_letter_code
_entity_poly.pdbx_strand_id
1 'polypeptide(L)'
;MKKSKFYNNNAQIKLVFTSPLYLNIINYTQQNWLKMWMLGFNTKEENKNIKLDDPHGINEYKSFMLQYLSNISEICDKESTIVLVIGDVKKTDKIEYSFENIWNEFSYLTDLELIKIYEDSIKQKLKANNSMGVRSGKVTRVDKIYVFKKSNVI
;
A
#
# COMPACT_ATOMS: atom_id res chain seq x y z
N MET A 1 -3.94 15.10 -14.78
CA MET A 1 -5.13 14.36 -14.28
C MET A 1 -6.26 15.35 -14.05
N LYS A 2 -7.46 15.12 -14.61
CA LYS A 2 -8.67 15.89 -14.26
C LYS A 2 -9.07 15.55 -12.81
N LYS A 3 -9.08 16.53 -11.90
CA LYS A 3 -9.61 16.34 -10.53
C LYS A 3 -11.03 15.76 -10.64
N SER A 4 -11.22 14.55 -10.14
CA SER A 4 -12.52 13.87 -10.21
C SER A 4 -13.53 14.59 -9.30
N LYS A 5 -14.75 14.74 -9.81
CA LYS A 5 -15.89 15.51 -9.27
C LYS A 5 -16.50 15.00 -7.96
N PHE A 6 -15.80 14.13 -7.21
CA PHE A 6 -16.36 13.42 -6.05
C PHE A 6 -16.06 14.06 -4.70
N TYR A 7 -15.22 15.09 -4.66
CA TYR A 7 -14.89 15.80 -3.42
C TYR A 7 -15.68 17.10 -3.33
N ASN A 8 -16.43 17.26 -2.24
CA ASN A 8 -16.86 18.58 -1.82
C ASN A 8 -15.57 19.37 -1.51
N ASN A 9 -15.30 20.47 -2.23
CA ASN A 9 -14.06 21.24 -2.07
C ASN A 9 -13.83 21.78 -0.65
N ASN A 10 -14.85 21.71 0.22
CA ASN A 10 -14.79 22.11 1.62
C ASN A 10 -14.65 20.93 2.60
N ALA A 11 -14.59 19.68 2.12
CA ALA A 11 -14.43 18.52 2.98
C ALA A 11 -12.97 18.39 3.41
N GLN A 12 -12.70 18.60 4.70
CA GLN A 12 -11.39 18.40 5.29
C GLN A 12 -11.21 16.92 5.62
N ILE A 13 -10.25 16.26 4.98
CA ILE A 13 -9.88 14.89 5.31
C ILE A 13 -9.25 14.90 6.70
N LYS A 14 -9.72 14.03 7.60
CA LYS A 14 -9.16 13.88 8.96
C LYS A 14 -8.37 12.60 9.15
N LEU A 15 -8.71 11.57 8.38
CA LEU A 15 -8.07 10.27 8.45
C LEU A 15 -8.05 9.65 7.06
N VAL A 16 -6.87 9.18 6.66
CA VAL A 16 -6.69 8.23 5.56
C VAL A 16 -6.20 6.94 6.18
N PHE A 17 -6.96 5.86 6.01
CA PHE A 17 -6.59 4.53 6.49
C PHE A 17 -6.59 3.59 5.29
N THR A 18 -5.44 3.01 4.95
CA THR A 18 -5.29 2.26 3.70
C THR A 18 -4.17 1.21 3.79
N SER A 19 -4.22 0.23 2.89
CA SER A 19 -3.18 -0.77 2.69
C SER A 19 -2.68 -0.70 1.24
N PRO A 20 -1.47 -0.19 0.99
CA PRO A 20 -0.90 -0.14 -0.36
C PRO A 20 -0.64 -1.57 -0.90
N LEU A 21 -0.45 -1.68 -2.21
CA LEU A 21 -0.11 -2.94 -2.87
C LEU A 21 1.23 -3.45 -2.32
N TYR A 22 1.33 -4.74 -2.03
CA TYR A 22 2.56 -5.34 -1.54
C TYR A 22 3.47 -5.73 -2.71
N LEU A 23 4.77 -5.50 -2.56
CA LEU A 23 5.76 -5.87 -3.56
C LEU A 23 5.78 -7.39 -3.81
N ASN A 24 5.56 -7.81 -5.07
CA ASN A 24 5.84 -9.15 -5.56
C ASN A 24 5.11 -10.31 -4.85
N ILE A 25 4.00 -10.04 -4.13
CA ILE A 25 3.24 -11.07 -3.42
C ILE A 25 2.15 -11.68 -4.31
N ILE A 26 1.54 -10.89 -5.19
CA ILE A 26 0.31 -11.26 -5.88
C ILE A 26 0.15 -10.52 -7.21
N ASN A 27 -0.31 -11.20 -8.26
CA ASN A 27 -0.93 -10.53 -9.41
C ASN A 27 -2.28 -9.93 -8.98
N TYR A 28 -2.28 -8.64 -8.65
CA TYR A 28 -3.45 -7.93 -8.16
C TYR A 28 -4.58 -7.81 -9.18
N THR A 29 -4.25 -7.72 -10.46
CA THR A 29 -5.25 -7.66 -11.54
C THR A 29 -5.94 -9.02 -11.69
N GLN A 30 -5.20 -10.13 -11.55
CA GLN A 30 -5.80 -11.46 -11.45
C GLN A 30 -6.65 -11.65 -10.20
N GLN A 31 -6.21 -11.19 -9.02
CA GLN A 31 -7.02 -11.35 -7.81
C GLN A 31 -8.24 -10.43 -7.74
N ASN A 32 -8.17 -9.24 -8.34
CA ASN A 32 -9.29 -8.31 -8.41
C ASN A 32 -10.07 -8.44 -9.72
N TRP A 33 -9.96 -9.56 -10.44
CA TRP A 33 -10.58 -9.75 -11.76
C TRP A 33 -12.08 -9.45 -11.76
N LEU A 34 -12.81 -9.80 -10.70
CA LEU A 34 -14.25 -9.56 -10.61
C LEU A 34 -14.56 -8.05 -10.48
N LYS A 35 -13.76 -7.30 -9.72
CA LYS A 35 -13.90 -5.84 -9.62
C LYS A 35 -13.59 -5.18 -10.95
N MET A 36 -12.53 -5.64 -11.61
CA MET A 36 -12.14 -5.15 -12.94
C MET A 36 -13.24 -5.41 -13.96
N TRP A 37 -13.81 -6.63 -13.97
CA TRP A 37 -14.94 -6.98 -14.83
C TRP A 37 -16.17 -6.10 -14.54
N MET A 38 -16.53 -5.90 -13.27
CA MET A 38 -17.66 -5.05 -12.87
C MET A 38 -17.51 -3.61 -13.36
N LEU A 39 -16.28 -3.09 -13.38
CA LEU A 39 -15.96 -1.74 -13.85
C LEU A 39 -15.81 -1.65 -15.38
N GLY A 40 -16.05 -2.74 -16.12
CA GLY A 40 -15.97 -2.78 -17.58
C GLY A 40 -14.56 -2.94 -18.15
N PHE A 41 -13.57 -3.27 -17.32
CA PHE A 41 -12.21 -3.51 -17.78
C PHE A 41 -12.03 -4.91 -18.39
N ASN A 42 -11.25 -5.01 -19.47
CA ASN A 42 -10.80 -6.28 -20.01
C ASN A 42 -9.56 -6.76 -19.24
N THR A 43 -9.77 -7.69 -18.31
CA THR A 43 -8.73 -8.18 -17.39
C THR A 43 -7.48 -8.70 -18.09
N LYS A 44 -7.57 -9.26 -19.31
CA LYS A 44 -6.40 -9.78 -20.04
C LYS A 44 -5.52 -8.69 -20.62
N GLU A 45 -6.11 -7.62 -21.12
CA GLU A 45 -5.37 -6.47 -21.69
C GLU A 45 -4.84 -5.59 -20.58
N GLU A 46 -5.65 -5.34 -19.54
CA GLU A 46 -5.22 -4.55 -18.39
C GLU A 46 -4.14 -5.24 -17.56
N ASN A 47 -4.11 -6.58 -17.43
CA ASN A 47 -2.96 -7.29 -16.84
C ASN A 47 -1.65 -6.89 -17.57
N LYS A 48 -1.65 -6.87 -18.91
CA LYS A 48 -0.46 -6.52 -19.70
C LYS A 48 -0.05 -5.05 -19.55
N ASN A 49 -1.00 -4.16 -19.30
CA ASN A 49 -0.75 -2.72 -19.22
C ASN A 49 -0.39 -2.26 -17.80
N ILE A 50 -1.11 -2.77 -16.81
CA ILE A 50 -0.94 -2.45 -15.39
C ILE A 50 0.38 -3.04 -14.88
N LYS A 51 0.86 -4.15 -15.47
CA LYS A 51 2.18 -4.76 -15.21
C LYS A 51 2.50 -4.98 -13.73
N LEU A 52 1.48 -5.14 -12.89
CA LEU A 52 1.62 -5.56 -11.48
C LEU A 52 2.14 -7.02 -11.37
N ASP A 53 2.28 -7.67 -12.51
CA ASP A 53 2.64 -9.04 -12.81
C ASP A 53 4.14 -9.21 -13.09
N ASP A 54 4.79 -8.18 -13.63
CA ASP A 54 6.24 -8.24 -13.85
C ASP A 54 6.91 -8.02 -12.49
N PRO A 55 8.07 -8.65 -12.21
CA PRO A 55 8.84 -8.33 -11.03
C PRO A 55 9.20 -6.85 -11.10
N HIS A 56 8.32 -5.99 -10.58
CA HIS A 56 8.64 -4.62 -10.30
C HIS A 56 9.90 -4.72 -9.49
N GLY A 57 11.00 -4.24 -10.06
CA GLY A 57 12.20 -4.08 -9.30
C GLY A 57 11.86 -3.26 -8.07
N ILE A 58 12.67 -3.45 -7.05
CA ILE A 58 12.56 -2.68 -5.82
C ILE A 58 12.48 -1.15 -6.10
N ASN A 59 13.06 -0.69 -7.21
CA ASN A 59 13.06 0.71 -7.62
C ASN A 59 11.70 1.19 -8.13
N GLU A 60 11.03 0.45 -9.02
CA GLU A 60 9.69 0.78 -9.50
C GLU A 60 8.70 0.86 -8.35
N TYR A 61 8.85 -0.06 -7.39
CA TYR A 61 8.03 -0.08 -6.20
C TYR A 61 8.32 1.11 -5.26
N LYS A 62 9.59 1.50 -5.10
CA LYS A 62 9.97 2.74 -4.37
C LYS A 62 9.30 3.96 -5.01
N SER A 63 9.37 4.09 -6.34
CA SER A 63 8.71 5.18 -7.07
C SER A 63 7.19 5.16 -6.90
N PHE A 64 6.57 3.97 -6.96
CA PHE A 64 5.15 3.81 -6.68
C PHE A 64 4.79 4.27 -5.26
N MET A 65 5.53 3.81 -4.25
CA MET A 65 5.25 4.17 -2.85
C MET A 65 5.41 5.67 -2.58
N LEU A 66 6.45 6.30 -3.14
CA LEU A 66 6.62 7.74 -3.05
C LEU A 66 5.44 8.46 -3.69
N GLN A 67 5.08 8.13 -4.93
CA GLN A 67 3.95 8.75 -5.63
C GLN A 67 2.62 8.52 -4.90
N TYR A 68 2.41 7.30 -4.39
CA TYR A 68 1.23 6.94 -3.61
C TYR A 68 1.07 7.83 -2.38
N LEU A 69 2.16 8.02 -1.62
CA LEU A 69 2.18 8.85 -0.42
C LEU A 69 2.05 10.34 -0.72
N SER A 70 2.73 10.84 -1.77
CA SER A 70 2.61 12.23 -2.21
C SER A 70 1.17 12.57 -2.62
N ASN A 71 0.51 11.68 -3.38
CA ASN A 71 -0.89 11.87 -3.78
C ASN A 71 -1.85 11.92 -2.59
N ILE A 72 -1.59 11.12 -1.53
CA ILE A 72 -2.36 11.20 -0.28
C ILE A 72 -2.06 12.52 0.45
N SER A 73 -0.81 12.96 0.46
CA SER A 73 -0.44 14.24 1.09
C SER A 73 -1.11 15.44 0.43
N GLU A 74 -1.32 15.43 -0.89
CA GLU A 74 -1.99 16.53 -1.63
C GLU A 74 -3.42 16.81 -1.15
N ILE A 75 -4.13 15.78 -0.68
CA ILE A 75 -5.51 15.88 -0.21
C ILE A 75 -5.61 16.02 1.32
N CYS A 76 -4.49 15.88 2.02
CA CYS A 76 -4.38 15.97 3.47
C CYS A 76 -3.77 17.32 3.90
N ASP A 77 -4.18 17.77 5.08
CA ASP A 77 -3.57 18.88 5.79
C ASP A 77 -2.78 18.40 7.02
N LYS A 78 -2.29 19.34 7.82
CA LYS A 78 -1.50 19.08 9.03
C LYS A 78 -2.29 18.36 10.13
N GLU A 79 -3.61 18.57 10.16
CA GLU A 79 -4.51 17.92 11.13
C GLU A 79 -4.91 16.52 10.69
N SER A 80 -4.77 16.20 9.40
CA SER A 80 -5.02 14.88 8.84
C SER A 80 -4.06 13.85 9.40
N THR A 81 -4.55 12.64 9.66
CA THR A 81 -3.72 11.48 10.02
C THR A 81 -3.72 10.49 8.87
N ILE A 82 -2.56 10.01 8.46
CA ILE A 82 -2.45 8.98 7.43
C ILE A 82 -1.97 7.69 8.10
N VAL A 83 -2.67 6.60 7.87
CA VAL A 83 -2.39 5.28 8.44
C VAL A 83 -2.22 4.29 7.30
N LEU A 84 -1.01 3.75 7.18
CA LEU A 84 -0.67 2.71 6.21
C LEU A 84 -0.54 1.38 6.93
N VAL A 85 -1.30 0.39 6.48
CA VAL A 85 -1.11 -1.01 6.88
C VAL A 85 -0.30 -1.68 5.78
N ILE A 86 0.99 -1.93 6.05
CA ILE A 86 1.90 -2.63 5.13
C ILE A 86 2.85 -3.50 5.94
N GLY A 87 3.04 -4.74 5.48
CA GLY A 87 3.95 -5.70 6.11
C GLY A 87 5.23 -5.88 5.30
N ASP A 88 6.26 -6.39 5.98
CA ASP A 88 7.51 -6.78 5.33
C ASP A 88 7.31 -8.06 4.49
N VAL A 89 7.90 -8.11 3.31
CA VAL A 89 7.84 -9.30 2.44
C VAL A 89 9.07 -10.16 2.69
N LYS A 90 8.83 -11.39 3.15
CA LYS A 90 9.88 -12.40 3.38
C LYS A 90 9.74 -13.52 2.37
N LYS A 91 10.81 -13.80 1.63
CA LYS A 91 10.93 -14.97 0.75
C LYS A 91 12.04 -15.86 1.28
N THR A 92 11.67 -17.08 1.68
CA THR A 92 12.62 -18.15 2.06
C THR A 92 13.69 -17.66 3.03
N ASP A 93 13.26 -17.08 4.15
CA ASP A 93 14.08 -16.60 5.28
C ASP A 93 14.97 -15.37 5.05
N LYS A 94 14.92 -14.75 3.87
CA LYS A 94 15.48 -13.40 3.65
C LYS A 94 14.37 -12.35 3.59
N ILE A 95 14.61 -11.19 4.21
CA ILE A 95 13.79 -10.00 3.99
C ILE A 95 14.07 -9.57 2.55
N GLU A 96 13.10 -9.77 1.66
CA GLU A 96 13.17 -9.28 0.27
C GLU A 96 12.82 -7.79 0.25
N TYR A 97 12.02 -7.35 1.22
CA TYR A 97 11.48 -6.00 1.30
C TYR A 97 11.17 -5.60 2.75
N SER A 98 11.61 -4.40 3.14
CA SER A 98 11.18 -3.70 4.35
C SER A 98 10.67 -2.32 3.97
N PHE A 99 9.44 -1.97 4.37
CA PHE A 99 8.90 -0.65 4.08
C PHE A 99 9.69 0.44 4.81
N GLU A 100 10.19 0.17 6.02
CA GLU A 100 11.03 1.10 6.77
C GLU A 100 12.31 1.46 6.03
N ASN A 101 12.99 0.49 5.42
CA ASN A 101 14.20 0.75 4.66
C ASN A 101 13.92 1.70 3.48
N ILE A 102 12.77 1.49 2.83
CA ILE A 102 12.36 2.29 1.67
C ILE A 102 11.91 3.68 2.08
N TRP A 103 11.14 3.77 3.17
CA TRP A 103 10.78 5.04 3.77
C TRP A 103 12.03 5.87 4.10
N ASN A 104 13.06 5.26 4.71
CA ASN A 104 14.31 5.93 5.02
C ASN A 104 15.06 6.44 3.78
N GLU A 105 14.87 5.82 2.62
CA GLU A 105 15.49 6.23 1.36
C GLU A 105 14.79 7.38 0.65
N PHE A 106 13.49 7.63 0.91
CA PHE A 106 12.74 8.67 0.20
C PHE A 106 11.99 9.65 1.12
N SER A 107 12.07 9.52 2.44
CA SER A 107 11.33 10.38 3.38
C SER A 107 11.60 11.88 3.15
N TYR A 108 12.81 12.24 2.74
CA TYR A 108 13.19 13.61 2.39
C TYR A 108 12.58 14.14 1.08
N LEU A 109 11.98 13.27 0.26
CA LEU A 109 11.31 13.62 -1.00
C LEU A 109 9.81 13.90 -0.81
N THR A 110 9.29 13.77 0.41
CA THR A 110 7.88 14.00 0.74
C THR A 110 7.77 14.95 1.93
N ASP A 111 6.65 15.65 2.01
CA ASP A 111 6.27 16.50 3.14
C ASP A 111 5.57 15.71 4.25
N LEU A 112 5.85 14.41 4.36
CA LEU A 112 5.26 13.52 5.36
C LEU A 112 6.30 13.11 6.40
N GLU A 113 5.86 13.08 7.65
CA GLU A 113 6.65 12.65 8.79
C GLU A 113 6.04 11.38 9.37
N LEU A 114 6.88 10.36 9.57
CA LEU A 114 6.48 9.13 10.25
C LEU A 114 6.47 9.39 11.76
N ILE A 115 5.28 9.38 12.36
CA ILE A 115 5.07 9.68 13.78
C ILE A 115 5.13 8.42 14.64
N LYS A 116 4.60 7.30 14.14
CA LYS A 116 4.52 6.06 14.91
C LYS A 116 4.46 4.81 14.04
N ILE A 117 5.02 3.74 14.57
CA ILE A 117 4.93 2.39 14.02
C ILE A 117 4.26 1.52 15.07
N TYR A 118 3.27 0.73 14.67
CA TYR A 118 2.72 -0.35 15.47
C TYR A 118 2.97 -1.67 14.76
N GLU A 119 3.32 -2.70 15.50
CA GLU A 119 3.49 -4.05 14.96
C GLU A 119 2.32 -4.92 15.40
N ASP A 120 1.64 -5.54 14.43
CA ASP A 120 0.63 -6.57 14.69
C ASP A 120 1.18 -7.94 14.30
N SER A 121 1.49 -8.73 15.32
CA SER A 121 1.95 -10.11 15.14
C SER A 121 0.75 -11.02 14.83
N ILE A 122 0.44 -11.19 13.55
CA ILE A 122 -0.67 -12.05 13.14
C ILE A 122 -0.34 -13.51 13.46
N LYS A 123 -1.02 -14.06 14.48
CA LYS A 123 -1.02 -15.49 14.76
C LYS A 123 -1.64 -16.21 13.55
N GLN A 124 -0.81 -16.91 12.78
CA GLN A 124 -1.21 -17.55 11.51
C GLN A 124 -2.47 -18.43 11.61
N LYS A 125 -2.78 -18.99 12.79
CA LYS A 125 -4.00 -19.78 13.06
C LYS A 125 -5.31 -18.98 12.98
N LEU A 126 -5.28 -17.66 13.13
CA LEU A 126 -6.47 -16.79 13.22
C LEU A 126 -6.82 -16.08 11.90
N LYS A 127 -6.05 -16.29 10.81
CA LYS A 127 -6.36 -15.66 9.52
C LYS A 127 -7.67 -16.22 8.96
N ALA A 128 -8.60 -15.34 8.54
CA ALA A 128 -9.87 -15.72 7.93
C ALA A 128 -9.71 -16.65 6.71
N ASN A 129 -8.63 -16.50 5.94
CA ASN A 129 -8.29 -17.37 4.80
C ASN A 129 -7.97 -18.83 5.18
N ASN A 130 -7.83 -19.18 6.45
CA ASN A 130 -7.68 -20.56 6.89
C ASN A 130 -8.99 -21.36 6.78
N SER A 131 -10.14 -20.69 6.61
CA SER A 131 -11.43 -21.34 6.35
C SER A 131 -11.51 -21.99 4.96
N MET A 132 -10.58 -21.66 4.05
CA MET A 132 -10.54 -22.13 2.66
C MET A 132 -9.58 -23.32 2.43
N GLY A 133 -9.17 -24.03 3.49
CA GLY A 133 -8.40 -25.28 3.42
C GLY A 133 -6.87 -25.16 3.54
N VAL A 134 -6.15 -26.23 3.17
CA VAL A 134 -4.76 -26.56 3.59
C VAL A 134 -3.67 -25.62 3.01
N ARG A 135 -4.00 -24.73 2.07
CA ARG A 135 -3.04 -23.81 1.43
C ARG A 135 -3.12 -22.41 2.04
N SER A 136 -2.87 -22.29 3.33
CA SER A 136 -2.73 -20.99 3.99
C SER A 136 -1.41 -20.33 3.57
N GLY A 137 -1.51 -19.19 2.86
CA GLY A 137 -0.36 -18.43 2.38
C GLY A 137 0.59 -18.05 3.52
N LYS A 138 1.85 -18.49 3.44
CA LYS A 138 2.90 -18.26 4.45
C LYS A 138 3.60 -16.89 4.34
N VAL A 139 3.02 -15.93 3.59
CA VAL A 139 3.82 -14.86 2.97
C VAL A 139 3.91 -13.57 3.80
N THR A 140 2.91 -13.23 4.61
CA THR A 140 2.98 -12.07 5.55
C THR A 140 2.83 -12.55 6.99
N ARG A 141 3.94 -12.49 7.75
CA ARG A 141 4.00 -12.90 9.17
C ARG A 141 3.80 -11.75 10.16
N VAL A 142 3.94 -10.50 9.73
CA VAL A 142 3.75 -9.30 10.55
C VAL A 142 3.13 -8.23 9.66
N ASP A 143 1.96 -7.70 10.06
CA ASP A 143 1.45 -6.47 9.47
C ASP A 143 1.94 -5.32 10.36
N LYS A 144 2.52 -4.29 9.74
CA LYS A 144 2.94 -3.08 10.44
C LYS A 144 2.00 -1.94 10.07
N ILE A 145 1.69 -1.12 11.05
CA ILE A 145 0.83 0.05 10.91
C ILE A 145 1.70 1.28 11.09
N TYR A 146 1.87 2.04 10.01
CA TYR A 146 2.65 3.26 9.98
C TYR A 146 1.72 4.46 10.04
N VAL A 147 1.96 5.37 10.97
CA VAL A 147 1.17 6.59 11.18
C VAL A 147 1.99 7.80 10.77
N PHE A 148 1.47 8.55 9.80
CA PHE A 148 2.10 9.75 9.27
C PHE A 148 1.28 11.00 9.54
N LYS A 149 1.99 12.13 9.58
CA LYS A 149 1.47 13.48 9.57
C LYS A 149 2.15 14.29 8.48
N LYS A 150 1.50 15.36 8.01
CA LYS A 150 2.13 16.33 7.14
C LYS A 150 3.09 17.19 7.94
N SER A 151 4.29 17.42 7.42
CA SER A 151 5.34 18.20 8.08
C SER A 151 4.85 19.63 8.38
N ASN A 152 5.33 20.16 9.49
CA ASN A 152 5.07 21.54 9.88
C ASN A 152 6.01 22.54 9.21
N VAL A 153 7.11 22.08 8.62
CA VAL A 153 8.16 22.92 8.05
C VAL A 153 7.80 23.29 6.60
N ILE A 154 7.64 24.59 6.35
CA ILE A 154 7.65 25.24 5.03
C ILE A 154 8.90 26.11 4.99
#